data_AF-A0A258EG24-F1
#
_entry.id   AF-A0A258EG24-F1
#
_cell.length_a   1.000
_cell.length_b   1.000
_cell.length_c   1.000
_cell.angle_alpha   90.00
_cell.angle_beta   90.00
_cell.angle_gamma   90.00
#
_symmetry.space_group_name_H-M   'P 1'
#
loop_
_entity.id
_entity.type
_entity.pdbx_description
1 polymer ?
#
loop_
_entity_poly.entity_id
_entity_poly.type
_entity_poly.pdbx_seq_one_letter_code
_entity_poly.pdbx_strand_id
1 'polypeptide(L)'
;MHNFAGPLFAVSLAVVFFTFLKDNWPSKEDFAWIMQAGGLFGGAEVPSHRFNAGEKVVFWGGVFFLGLIVVGSGVFLDKIVPAVEYTRANMQVASMIHGVATILMMAMFLGHIYMGTIGMEGAYKAMKTGYVDETWAKEHHELWYDDIKAGKIPAHRTAAAAATSDAPRAA
;
A
#
# COMPACT_ATOMS: atom_id res chain seq x y z
N MET A 1 -10.73 20.88 12.71
CA MET A 1 -10.58 20.12 11.45
C MET A 1 -10.02 18.72 11.67
N HIS A 2 -8.91 18.55 12.41
CA HIS A 2 -8.25 17.24 12.59
C HIS A 2 -9.21 16.11 13.05
N ASN A 3 -9.97 16.30 14.13
CA ASN A 3 -10.86 15.27 14.70
C ASN A 3 -12.07 14.95 13.80
N PHE A 4 -12.33 15.79 12.78
CA PHE A 4 -13.34 15.53 11.76
C PHE A 4 -12.74 14.78 10.55
N ALA A 5 -11.49 15.09 10.19
CA ALA A 5 -10.77 14.42 9.11
C ALA A 5 -10.21 13.04 9.53
N GLY A 6 -9.92 12.84 10.82
CA GLY A 6 -9.39 11.59 11.36
C GLY A 6 -10.26 10.37 11.07
N PRO A 7 -11.58 10.40 11.32
CA PRO A 7 -12.48 9.31 10.94
C PRO A 7 -12.48 9.01 9.44
N LEU A 8 -12.46 10.05 8.58
CA LEU A 8 -12.35 9.86 7.13
C LEU A 8 -11.03 9.17 6.75
N PHE A 9 -9.93 9.57 7.38
CA PHE A 9 -8.63 8.92 7.20
C PHE A 9 -8.65 7.45 7.63
N ALA A 10 -9.26 7.13 8.77
CA ALA A 10 -9.39 5.76 9.26
C ALA A 10 -10.18 4.86 8.29
N VAL A 11 -11.32 5.34 7.78
CA VAL A 11 -12.11 4.61 6.77
C VAL A 11 -11.31 4.44 5.47
N SER A 12 -10.61 5.49 5.04
CA SER A 12 -9.81 5.45 3.81
C SER A 12 -8.67 4.42 3.91
N LEU A 13 -7.96 4.38 5.05
CA LEU A 13 -6.95 3.35 5.32
C LEU A 13 -7.55 1.94 5.30
N ALA A 14 -8.73 1.74 5.89
CA ALA A 14 -9.41 0.45 5.86
C ALA A 14 -9.73 0.01 4.42
N VAL A 15 -10.29 0.92 3.61
CA VAL A 15 -10.58 0.65 2.18
C VAL A 15 -9.30 0.29 1.42
N VAL A 16 -8.24 1.07 1.57
CA VAL A 16 -6.94 0.80 0.92
C VAL A 16 -6.38 -0.55 1.38
N PHE A 17 -6.39 -0.82 2.69
CA PHE A 17 -5.88 -2.07 3.25
C PHE A 17 -6.58 -3.28 2.62
N PHE A 18 -7.91 -3.35 2.67
CA PHE A 18 -8.64 -4.50 2.13
C PHE A 18 -8.58 -4.60 0.61
N THR A 19 -8.47 -3.47 -0.11
CA THR A 19 -8.34 -3.46 -1.57
C THR A 19 -7.02 -4.08 -2.03
N PHE A 20 -5.92 -3.81 -1.32
CA PHE A 20 -4.58 -4.20 -1.74
C PHE A 20 -3.98 -5.35 -0.93
N LEU A 21 -4.67 -5.86 0.09
CA LEU A 21 -4.20 -6.94 0.98
C LEU A 21 -3.73 -8.18 0.23
N LYS A 22 -4.52 -8.64 -0.75
CA LYS A 22 -4.21 -9.87 -1.50
C LYS A 22 -2.88 -9.77 -2.25
N ASP A 23 -2.60 -8.61 -2.83
CA ASP A 23 -1.43 -8.41 -3.69
C ASP A 23 -0.17 -8.04 -2.89
N ASN A 24 -0.31 -7.69 -1.61
CA ASN A 24 0.79 -7.27 -0.73
C ASN A 24 1.26 -8.37 0.23
N TRP A 25 0.81 -9.61 0.05
CA TRP A 25 1.28 -10.70 0.90
C TRP A 25 2.79 -10.93 0.71
N PRO A 26 3.57 -11.08 1.79
CA PRO A 26 4.99 -11.38 1.68
C PRO A 26 5.24 -12.69 0.92
N SER A 27 6.17 -12.65 -0.02
CA SER A 27 6.61 -13.80 -0.82
C SER A 27 8.11 -14.04 -0.64
N LYS A 28 8.62 -15.16 -1.13
CA LYS A 28 10.04 -15.52 -0.93
C LYS A 28 10.96 -14.59 -1.73
N GLU A 29 10.47 -14.12 -2.86
CA GLU A 29 11.14 -13.21 -3.79
C GLU A 29 11.37 -11.83 -3.14
N ASP A 30 10.50 -11.42 -2.20
CA ASP A 30 10.69 -10.17 -1.45
C ASP A 30 11.97 -10.20 -0.61
N PHE A 31 12.36 -11.38 -0.11
CA PHE A 31 13.60 -11.51 0.66
C PHE A 31 14.82 -11.28 -0.22
N ALA A 32 14.79 -11.77 -1.46
CA ALA A 32 15.85 -11.51 -2.45
C ALA A 32 15.92 -10.02 -2.81
N TRP A 33 14.77 -9.35 -2.93
CA TRP A 33 14.67 -7.90 -3.15
C TRP A 33 15.30 -7.10 -2.01
N ILE A 34 14.96 -7.44 -0.76
CA ILE A 34 15.48 -6.77 0.44
C ILE A 34 16.99 -6.99 0.58
N MET A 35 17.48 -8.21 0.35
CA MET A 35 18.91 -8.55 0.39
C MET A 35 19.74 -7.73 -0.61
N GLN A 36 19.13 -7.37 -1.74
CA GLN A 36 19.76 -6.53 -2.77
C GLN A 36 19.45 -5.04 -2.59
N ALA A 37 18.78 -4.67 -1.50
CA ALA A 37 18.32 -3.30 -1.23
C ALA A 37 17.55 -2.68 -2.41
N GLY A 38 16.76 -3.48 -3.14
CA GLY A 38 16.05 -3.01 -4.33
C GLY A 38 16.95 -2.61 -5.50
N GLY A 39 18.17 -3.15 -5.58
CA GLY A 39 19.11 -2.87 -6.67
C GLY A 39 19.90 -1.56 -6.49
N LEU A 40 19.75 -0.87 -5.36
CA LEU A 40 20.34 0.46 -5.08
C LEU A 40 21.87 0.52 -5.26
N PHE A 41 22.55 -0.61 -5.07
CA PHE A 41 24.01 -0.72 -5.17
C PHE A 41 24.48 -1.46 -6.43
N GLY A 42 23.58 -2.11 -7.17
CA GLY A 42 23.90 -3.01 -8.29
C GLY A 42 23.49 -2.49 -9.66
N GLY A 43 22.67 -1.45 -9.74
CA GLY A 43 22.19 -0.86 -11.00
C GLY A 43 21.23 -1.75 -11.80
N ALA A 44 20.97 -2.98 -11.35
CA ALA A 44 19.99 -3.89 -11.91
C ALA A 44 18.71 -3.89 -11.05
N GLU A 45 17.56 -3.69 -11.70
CA GLU A 45 16.24 -3.84 -11.11
C GLU A 45 16.07 -5.29 -10.62
N VAL A 46 15.61 -5.46 -9.37
CA VAL A 46 15.42 -6.80 -8.80
C VAL A 46 14.03 -7.31 -9.18
N PRO A 47 13.91 -8.51 -9.76
CA PRO A 47 12.62 -9.04 -10.22
C PRO A 47 11.57 -9.01 -9.10
N SER A 48 10.39 -8.47 -9.42
CA SER A 48 9.31 -8.32 -8.44
C SER A 48 7.94 -8.67 -9.05
N HIS A 49 7.00 -9.06 -8.19
CA HIS A 49 5.59 -9.20 -8.58
C HIS A 49 4.93 -7.83 -8.67
N ARG A 50 3.59 -7.77 -8.77
CA ARG A 50 2.80 -6.53 -8.93
C ARG A 50 3.23 -5.41 -7.96
N PHE A 51 3.60 -5.78 -6.73
CA PHE A 51 4.23 -4.89 -5.77
C PHE A 51 5.59 -5.44 -5.38
N ASN A 52 6.59 -4.56 -5.35
CA ASN A 52 7.92 -4.90 -4.87
C ASN A 52 7.98 -4.92 -3.33
N ALA A 53 9.09 -5.39 -2.76
CA ALA A 53 9.20 -5.50 -1.32
C ALA A 53 9.19 -4.14 -0.60
N GLY A 54 9.70 -3.07 -1.23
CA GLY A 54 9.62 -1.71 -0.69
C GLY A 54 8.19 -1.20 -0.58
N GLU A 55 7.36 -1.43 -1.61
CA GLU A 55 5.93 -1.10 -1.58
C GLU A 55 5.18 -1.91 -0.52
N LYS A 56 5.51 -3.20 -0.37
CA LYS A 56 4.97 -4.05 0.70
C LYS A 56 5.37 -3.56 2.10
N VAL A 57 6.58 -3.02 2.27
CA VAL A 57 7.00 -2.38 3.52
C VAL A 57 6.16 -1.14 3.82
N VAL A 58 5.84 -0.32 2.81
CA VAL A 58 4.94 0.83 3.00
C VAL A 58 3.52 0.37 3.35
N PHE A 59 3.03 -0.71 2.72
CA PHE A 59 1.73 -1.28 3.02
C PHE A 59 1.64 -1.83 4.46
N TRP A 60 2.55 -2.72 4.86
CA TRP A 60 2.49 -3.34 6.19
C TRP A 60 2.97 -2.41 7.31
N GLY A 61 4.04 -1.65 7.07
CA GLY A 61 4.61 -0.74 8.06
C GLY A 61 3.82 0.56 8.18
N GLY A 62 3.54 1.22 7.05
CA GLY A 62 2.88 2.53 7.00
C GLY A 62 1.37 2.41 7.15
N VAL A 63 0.73 1.75 6.18
CA VAL A 63 -0.74 1.67 6.10
C VAL A 63 -1.31 0.84 7.24
N PHE A 64 -0.75 -0.34 7.53
CA PHE A 64 -1.28 -1.23 8.56
C PHE A 64 -0.76 -0.90 9.97
N PHE A 65 0.54 -1.08 10.23
CA PHE A 65 1.07 -0.98 11.60
C PHE A 65 1.00 0.45 12.16
N LEU A 66 1.63 1.41 11.50
CA LEU A 66 1.57 2.81 11.93
C LEU A 66 0.15 3.37 11.81
N GLY A 67 -0.61 2.98 10.78
CA GLY A 67 -2.01 3.36 10.59
C GLY A 67 -2.89 2.95 11.78
N LEU A 68 -2.75 1.71 12.24
CA LEU A 68 -3.47 1.21 13.40
C LEU A 68 -3.10 1.97 14.67
N ILE A 69 -1.81 2.30 14.87
CA ILE A 69 -1.36 3.07 16.04
C ILE A 69 -1.92 4.48 16.00
N VAL A 70 -1.82 5.19 14.87
CA VAL A 70 -2.33 6.56 14.71
C VAL A 70 -3.84 6.60 14.92
N VAL A 71 -4.60 5.72 14.26
CA VAL A 71 -6.06 5.67 14.40
C VAL A 71 -6.46 5.26 15.82
N GLY A 72 -5.86 4.19 16.38
CA GLY A 72 -6.20 3.70 17.71
C GLY A 72 -5.90 4.71 18.81
N SER A 73 -4.73 5.35 18.77
CA SER A 73 -4.39 6.42 19.70
C SER A 73 -5.24 7.68 19.46
N GLY A 74 -5.61 8.01 18.23
CA GLY A 74 -6.50 9.14 17.91
C GLY A 74 -7.90 8.95 18.49
N VAL A 75 -8.50 7.77 18.31
CA VAL A 75 -9.82 7.42 18.88
C VAL A 75 -9.79 7.47 20.42
N PHE A 76 -8.68 7.04 21.03
CA PHE A 76 -8.47 7.19 22.46
C PHE A 76 -8.39 8.67 22.87
N LEU A 77 -7.60 9.48 22.16
CA LEU A 77 -7.43 10.91 22.44
C LEU A 77 -8.74 11.71 22.29
N ASP A 78 -9.62 11.29 21.36
CA ASP A 78 -10.97 11.85 21.16
C ASP A 78 -11.98 11.40 22.23
N LYS A 79 -11.56 10.57 23.19
CA LYS A 79 -12.38 10.05 24.29
C LYS A 79 -13.59 9.22 23.84
N ILE A 80 -13.44 8.52 22.72
CA ILE A 80 -14.51 7.71 22.11
C ILE A 80 -14.55 6.29 22.69
N VAL A 81 -13.42 5.80 23.24
CA VAL A 81 -13.30 4.42 23.73
C VAL A 81 -14.13 4.25 25.01
N PRO A 82 -15.18 3.39 25.00
CA PRO A 82 -16.00 3.19 26.18
C PRO A 82 -15.23 2.39 27.25
N ALA A 83 -15.62 2.57 28.52
CA ALA A 83 -15.08 1.82 29.66
C ALA A 83 -13.56 1.99 29.91
N VAL A 84 -13.01 3.16 29.57
CA VAL A 84 -11.59 3.48 29.83
C VAL A 84 -11.45 4.77 30.64
N GLU A 85 -10.47 4.80 31.55
CA GLU A 85 -10.16 5.99 32.35
C GLU A 85 -9.22 6.95 31.62
N TYR A 86 -9.71 8.18 31.42
CA TYR A 86 -8.97 9.28 30.80
C TYR A 86 -8.21 10.12 31.83
N THR A 87 -7.21 9.51 32.47
CA THR A 87 -6.30 10.24 33.37
C THR A 87 -5.34 11.13 32.57
N ARG A 88 -4.81 12.18 33.21
CA ARG A 88 -3.80 13.06 32.59
C ARG A 88 -2.58 12.28 32.10
N ALA A 89 -2.12 11.30 32.89
CA ALA A 89 -0.98 10.46 32.54
C ALA A 89 -1.26 9.63 31.27
N ASN A 90 -2.41 8.96 31.20
CA ASN A 90 -2.78 8.14 30.04
C ASN A 90 -2.91 9.00 28.77
N MET A 91 -3.51 10.19 28.89
CA MET A 91 -3.64 11.14 27.78
C MET A 91 -2.28 11.64 27.26
N GLN A 92 -1.32 11.87 28.16
CA GLN A 92 0.05 12.27 27.76
C GLN A 92 0.76 11.14 27.02
N VAL A 93 0.69 9.91 27.53
CA VAL A 93 1.28 8.74 26.86
C VAL A 93 0.65 8.51 25.48
N ALA A 94 -0.69 8.56 25.39
CA ALA A 94 -1.40 8.44 24.11
C ALA A 94 -0.99 9.54 23.12
N SER A 95 -0.79 10.77 23.59
CA SER A 95 -0.33 11.88 22.75
C SER A 95 1.10 11.66 22.24
N MET A 96 2.00 11.12 23.05
CA MET A 96 3.37 10.80 22.63
C MET A 96 3.36 9.67 21.58
N ILE A 97 2.59 8.61 21.82
CA ILE A 97 2.44 7.50 20.89
C ILE A 97 1.89 7.99 19.55
N HIS A 98 0.80 8.78 19.59
CA HIS A 98 0.17 9.33 18.39
C HIS A 98 1.15 10.22 17.61
N GLY A 99 1.84 11.13 18.31
CA GLY A 99 2.80 12.05 17.69
C GLY A 99 3.96 11.32 17.04
N VAL A 100 4.59 10.37 17.74
CA VAL A 100 5.73 9.60 17.20
C VAL A 100 5.30 8.76 16.00
N ALA A 101 4.20 8.03 16.10
CA ALA A 101 3.69 7.21 15.00
C ALA A 101 3.33 8.06 13.78
N THR A 102 2.74 9.25 13.99
CA THR A 102 2.40 10.18 12.92
C THR A 102 3.66 10.69 12.20
N ILE A 103 4.71 11.06 12.94
CA ILE A 103 5.97 11.52 12.34
C ILE A 103 6.61 10.41 11.49
N LEU A 104 6.65 9.18 12.02
CA LEU A 104 7.19 8.03 11.28
C LEU A 104 6.37 7.72 10.02
N MET A 105 5.03 7.78 10.12
CA MET A 105 4.14 7.59 8.98
C MET A 105 4.34 8.67 7.92
N MET A 106 4.44 9.94 8.35
CA MET A 106 4.72 11.04 7.44
C MET A 106 6.05 10.85 6.72
N ALA A 107 7.12 10.47 7.43
CA ALA A 107 8.41 10.20 6.81
C ALA A 107 8.33 9.08 5.75
N MET A 108 7.62 7.99 6.08
CA MET A 108 7.42 6.87 5.15
C MET A 108 6.60 7.27 3.92
N PHE A 109 5.51 8.02 4.11
CA PHE A 109 4.68 8.48 3.00
C PHE A 109 5.36 9.54 2.15
N LEU A 110 6.24 10.38 2.71
CA LEU A 110 7.09 11.27 1.92
C LEU A 110 8.01 10.46 1.00
N GLY A 111 8.63 9.39 1.51
CA GLY A 111 9.41 8.45 0.69
C GLY A 111 8.57 7.79 -0.40
N HIS A 112 7.36 7.34 -0.06
CA HIS A 112 6.43 6.75 -1.03
C HIS A 112 6.01 7.74 -2.12
N ILE A 113 5.67 8.98 -1.76
CA ILE A 113 5.33 10.04 -2.72
C ILE A 113 6.52 10.35 -3.63
N TYR A 114 7.73 10.45 -3.06
CA TYR A 114 8.94 10.67 -3.84
C TYR A 114 9.15 9.58 -4.89
N MET A 115 9.12 8.30 -4.48
CA MET A 115 9.26 7.17 -5.40
C MET A 115 8.15 7.13 -6.44
N GLY A 116 6.90 7.37 -6.04
CA GLY A 116 5.74 7.34 -6.94
C GLY A 116 5.64 8.53 -7.89
N THR A 117 6.50 9.56 -7.75
CA THR A 117 6.46 10.77 -8.60
C THR A 117 7.75 11.02 -9.37
N ILE A 118 8.87 11.14 -8.66
CA ILE A 118 10.17 11.54 -9.23
C ILE A 118 11.13 10.35 -9.26
N GLY A 119 11.08 9.48 -8.25
CA GLY A 119 12.03 8.38 -8.09
C GLY A 119 11.84 7.21 -9.05
N MET A 120 10.67 7.09 -9.68
CA MET A 120 10.37 6.04 -10.67
C MET A 120 9.60 6.65 -11.83
N GLU A 121 10.25 6.72 -13.00
CA GLU A 121 9.62 7.27 -14.21
C GLU A 121 8.38 6.45 -14.60
N GLY A 122 7.32 7.14 -15.03
CA GLY A 122 6.07 6.49 -15.44
C GLY A 122 5.13 6.08 -14.30
N ALA A 123 5.62 5.94 -13.05
CA ALA A 123 4.82 5.51 -11.90
C ALA A 123 3.59 6.39 -11.63
N TYR A 124 3.76 7.71 -11.65
CA TYR A 124 2.66 8.65 -11.45
C TYR A 124 1.59 8.55 -12.55
N LYS A 125 2.03 8.39 -13.81
CA LYS A 125 1.13 8.21 -14.95
C LYS A 125 0.35 6.90 -14.79
N ALA A 126 1.02 5.82 -14.39
CA ALA A 126 0.41 4.53 -14.11
C ALA A 126 -0.69 4.62 -13.05
N MET A 127 -0.45 5.32 -11.93
CA MET A 127 -1.46 5.52 -10.89
C MET A 127 -2.66 6.34 -11.39
N LYS A 128 -2.43 7.32 -12.27
CA LYS A 128 -3.50 8.18 -12.79
C LYS A 128 -4.36 7.49 -13.84
N THR A 129 -3.76 6.71 -14.74
CA THR A 129 -4.46 6.08 -15.87
C THR A 129 -4.90 4.66 -15.57
N GLY A 130 -4.23 3.97 -14.64
CA GLY A 130 -4.40 2.55 -14.37
C GLY A 130 -3.69 1.63 -15.37
N TYR A 131 -2.85 2.18 -16.26
CA TYR A 131 -2.16 1.42 -17.31
C TYR A 131 -0.66 1.69 -17.33
N VAL A 132 0.11 0.63 -17.57
CA VAL A 132 1.56 0.64 -17.83
C VAL A 132 1.83 -0.07 -19.15
N ASP A 133 2.90 0.32 -19.83
CA ASP A 133 3.37 -0.40 -21.01
C ASP A 133 4.16 -1.67 -20.61
N GLU A 134 4.32 -2.57 -21.58
CA GLU A 134 5.00 -3.85 -21.37
C GLU A 134 6.48 -3.69 -21.01
N THR A 135 7.16 -2.67 -21.55
CA THR A 135 8.57 -2.41 -21.26
C THR A 135 8.72 -2.03 -19.80
N TRP A 136 7.91 -1.09 -19.32
CA TRP A 136 7.89 -0.68 -17.92
C TRP A 136 7.59 -1.86 -16.98
N ALA A 137 6.59 -2.68 -17.32
CA ALA A 137 6.25 -3.87 -16.53
C ALA A 137 7.40 -4.88 -16.48
N LYS A 138 8.10 -5.09 -17.60
CA LYS A 138 9.26 -5.97 -17.66
C LYS A 138 10.45 -5.43 -16.85
N GLU A 139 10.69 -4.12 -16.90
CA GLU A 139 11.81 -3.48 -16.21
C GLU A 139 11.63 -3.44 -14.70
N HIS A 140 10.43 -3.08 -14.21
CA HIS A 140 10.20 -2.81 -12.78
C HIS A 140 9.50 -3.97 -12.03
N HIS A 141 8.75 -4.79 -12.76
CA HIS A 141 7.93 -5.87 -12.20
C HIS A 141 7.98 -7.14 -13.07
N GLU A 142 9.19 -7.62 -13.37
CA GLU A 142 9.44 -8.73 -14.30
C GLU A 142 8.58 -9.98 -14.00
N LEU A 143 8.44 -10.37 -12.72
CA LEU A 143 7.65 -11.56 -12.35
C LEU A 143 6.16 -11.35 -12.63
N TRP A 144 5.66 -10.12 -12.49
CA TRP A 144 4.30 -9.78 -12.85
C TRP A 144 4.07 -9.78 -14.36
N TYR A 145 5.04 -9.30 -15.13
CA TYR A 145 5.03 -9.40 -16.59
C TYR A 145 4.99 -10.87 -17.06
N ASP A 146 5.81 -11.73 -16.47
CA ASP A 146 5.84 -13.16 -16.76
C ASP A 146 4.52 -13.85 -16.42
N ASP A 147 3.88 -13.49 -15.30
CA ASP A 147 2.57 -14.02 -14.93
C ASP A 147 1.47 -13.62 -15.94
N ILE A 148 1.54 -12.41 -16.52
CA ILE A 148 0.63 -11.98 -17.59
C ILE A 148 0.90 -12.77 -18.87
N LYS A 149 2.17 -12.92 -19.27
CA LYS A 149 2.55 -13.69 -20.46
C LYS A 149 2.19 -15.17 -20.35
N ALA A 150 2.30 -15.74 -19.15
CA ALA A 150 1.88 -17.11 -18.87
C ALA A 150 0.36 -17.28 -18.81
N GLY A 151 -0.42 -16.20 -18.97
CA GLY A 151 -1.89 -16.23 -18.93
C GLY A 151 -2.48 -16.46 -17.54
N LYS A 152 -1.67 -16.37 -16.48
CA LYS A 152 -2.16 -16.49 -15.09
C LYS A 152 -2.96 -15.26 -14.67
N ILE A 153 -2.65 -14.10 -15.25
CA ILE A 153 -3.30 -12.82 -14.99
C ILE A 153 -3.73 -12.22 -16.33
N PRO A 154 -4.98 -11.75 -16.47
CA PRO A 154 -5.42 -11.08 -17.69
C PRO A 154 -4.71 -9.72 -17.84
N ALA A 155 -4.19 -9.44 -19.04
CA ALA A 155 -3.55 -8.16 -19.37
C ALA A 155 -4.51 -6.96 -19.21
N HIS A 156 -5.80 -7.16 -19.49
CA HIS A 156 -6.85 -6.16 -19.27
C HIS A 156 -7.91 -6.69 -18.30
N ARG A 157 -7.91 -6.16 -17.08
CA ARG A 157 -8.87 -6.57 -16.03
C ARG A 157 -10.29 -6.09 -16.29
N THR A 158 -10.47 -4.93 -16.93
CA THR A 158 -11.79 -4.34 -17.18
C THR A 158 -12.54 -5.00 -18.33
N ALA A 159 -11.83 -5.47 -19.38
CA ALA A 159 -12.46 -6.14 -20.51
C ALA A 159 -12.98 -7.55 -20.16
N ALA A 160 -12.31 -8.24 -19.24
CA ALA A 160 -12.69 -9.59 -18.81
C ALA A 160 -14.04 -9.63 -18.06
N ALA A 161 -14.43 -8.56 -17.36
CA ALA A 161 -15.72 -8.51 -16.66
C ALA A 161 -16.91 -8.45 -17.62
N ALA A 162 -16.80 -7.72 -18.74
CA ALA A 162 -17.86 -7.59 -19.74
C ALA A 162 -18.11 -8.89 -20.52
N ALA A 163 -17.08 -9.72 -20.73
CA ALA A 163 -17.21 -10.99 -21.43
C ALA A 163 -17.96 -12.07 -20.61
N THR A 164 -18.03 -11.92 -19.29
CA THR A 164 -18.74 -12.89 -18.41
C THR A 164 -20.22 -12.57 -18.22
N SER A 165 -20.68 -11.36 -18.54
CA SER A 165 -22.10 -10.97 -18.43
C SER A 165 -22.94 -11.31 -19.66
N ASP A 166 -22.31 -11.61 -20.81
CA ASP A 166 -22.98 -11.88 -22.09
C ASP A 166 -23.06 -13.38 -22.45
N ALA A 167 -22.68 -14.28 -21.54
CA ALA A 167 -22.92 -15.70 -21.75
C ALA A 167 -24.44 -15.97 -21.71
N PRO A 168 -25.05 -16.51 -22.78
CA PRO A 168 -26.48 -16.79 -22.77
C PRO A 168 -26.75 -17.80 -21.66
N ARG A 169 -27.66 -17.47 -20.74
CA ARG A 169 -28.21 -18.44 -19.80
C ARG A 169 -28.87 -19.53 -20.63
N ALA A 170 -28.23 -20.69 -20.70
CA ALA A 170 -28.83 -21.89 -21.28
C ALA A 170 -30.15 -22.17 -20.56
N ALA A 171 -31.23 -22.23 -21.34
CA ALA A 171 -32.58 -22.53 -20.89
C ALA A 171 -32.74 -24.00 -20.51
#